data_AF-A0AAW2U318-F1
#
_entry.id   AF-A0AAW2U318-F1
#
_cell.length_a   1.000
_cell.length_b   1.000
_cell.length_c   1.000
_cell.angle_alpha   90.00
_cell.angle_beta   90.00
_cell.angle_gamma   90.00
#
_symmetry.space_group_name_H-M   'P 1'
#
loop_
_entity.id
_entity.type
_entity.pdbx_description
1 polymer ?
#
loop_
_entity_poly.entity_id
_entity_poly.type
_entity_poly.pdbx_seq_one_letter_code
_entity_poly.pdbx_strand_id
1 'polypeptide(L)'
;MLARYHYTVESPPGMCMSSEYIFLTMVIPGPYNPKRLIDVYLEPLIEDLLQLWRVGVRTYNHATDNEIIMLAVLMWIVNDLLAYEMASGCSTARVMGCPVCMDDTRAFHLQHGRNVCYFDCHI
;
A
#
# COMPACT_ATOMS: atom_id res chain seq x y z
N MET A 1 12.84 -12.78 8.76
CA MET A 1 12.29 -12.48 10.10
C MET A 1 10.85 -13.01 10.10
N LEU A 2 10.59 -14.18 10.71
CA LEU A 2 9.22 -14.67 10.90
C LEU A 2 8.75 -14.16 12.26
N ALA A 3 7.92 -13.13 12.24
CA ALA A 3 7.15 -12.72 13.41
C ALA A 3 5.68 -12.89 13.04
N ARG A 4 5.06 -13.98 13.53
CA ARG A 4 3.60 -14.01 13.66
C ARG A 4 3.24 -13.00 14.73
N TYR A 5 2.86 -11.82 14.30
CA TYR A 5 2.06 -10.95 15.13
C TYR A 5 0.66 -10.90 14.53
N HIS A 6 -0.29 -11.42 15.29
CA HIS A 6 -1.65 -10.91 15.20
C HIS A 6 -1.59 -9.45 15.64
N TYR A 7 -1.70 -8.52 14.68
CA TYR A 7 -1.94 -7.13 14.99
C TYR A 7 -3.31 -6.74 14.46
N THR A 8 -4.19 -6.41 15.39
CA THR A 8 -5.44 -5.70 15.16
C THR A 8 -5.16 -4.37 14.48
N VAL A 9 -6.05 -4.01 13.57
CA VAL A 9 -6.20 -2.68 12.96
C VAL A 9 -5.98 -1.61 14.05
N GLU A 10 -5.15 -0.60 13.75
CA GLU A 10 -4.71 0.51 14.63
C GLU A 10 -3.31 0.36 15.28
N SER A 11 -2.26 0.35 14.45
CA SER A 11 -1.00 0.94 14.90
C SER A 11 -1.18 2.46 15.00
N PRO A 12 -0.66 3.16 16.03
CA PRO A 12 -0.66 4.62 16.06
C PRO A 12 -0.05 5.17 14.76
N PRO A 13 -0.64 6.21 14.13
CA PRO A 13 -0.12 6.78 12.88
C PRO A 13 1.36 7.18 12.95
N GLY A 14 1.87 7.48 14.15
CA GLY A 14 3.27 7.82 14.36
C GLY A 14 4.24 6.64 14.26
N MET A 15 3.80 5.41 14.54
CA MET A 15 4.68 4.22 14.50
C MET A 15 4.84 3.65 13.09
N CYS A 16 3.79 3.70 12.24
CA CYS A 16 3.90 3.23 10.86
C CYS A 16 4.79 4.13 9.99
N MET A 17 5.00 5.38 10.42
CA MET A 17 5.87 6.35 9.78
C MET A 17 7.25 6.45 10.45
N SER A 18 7.64 5.49 11.31
CA SER A 18 8.99 5.49 11.86
C SER A 18 10.00 5.15 10.74
N SER A 19 11.16 5.80 10.77
CA SER A 19 12.22 5.59 9.77
C SER A 19 12.67 4.13 9.66
N GLU A 20 12.46 3.33 10.71
CA GLU A 20 12.87 1.93 10.78
C GLU A 20 11.91 1.00 10.01
N TYR A 21 10.68 1.46 9.75
CA TYR A 21 9.63 0.70 9.08
C TYR A 21 9.26 1.28 7.69
N ILE A 22 9.79 2.45 7.33
CA ILE A 22 9.63 3.02 5.99
C ILE A 22 10.68 2.42 5.05
N PHE A 23 10.31 1.36 4.36
CA PHE A 23 10.98 0.94 3.13
C PHE A 23 10.28 1.62 1.95
N LEU A 24 10.79 2.78 1.54
CA LEU A 24 10.22 3.57 0.45
C LEU A 24 10.42 2.83 -0.88
N THR A 25 9.41 2.07 -1.30
CA THR A 25 9.49 1.22 -2.51
C THR A 25 8.89 1.87 -3.76
N MET A 26 8.24 3.04 -3.66
CA MET A 26 7.74 3.73 -4.84
C MET A 26 7.56 5.24 -4.66
N VAL A 27 8.45 6.02 -5.28
CA VAL A 27 8.21 7.43 -5.61
C VAL A 27 7.82 7.45 -7.08
N ILE A 28 6.61 7.91 -7.41
CA ILE A 28 6.24 8.27 -8.79
C ILE A 28 6.52 9.76 -8.97
N PRO A 29 7.60 10.18 -9.65
CA PRO A 29 7.93 11.60 -9.75
C PRO A 29 7.63 12.16 -11.14
N GLY A 30 6.97 13.32 -11.17
CA GLY A 30 6.96 14.21 -12.33
C GLY A 30 5.84 13.99 -13.36
N PRO A 31 5.80 14.81 -14.44
CA PRO A 31 4.68 14.92 -15.38
C PRO A 31 4.29 13.64 -16.13
N TYR A 32 5.10 12.58 -16.01
CA TYR A 32 4.90 11.28 -16.64
C TYR A 32 4.41 10.25 -15.62
N ASN A 33 3.25 10.53 -15.01
CA ASN A 33 2.60 9.60 -14.10
C ASN A 33 2.20 8.32 -14.88
N PRO A 34 2.65 7.12 -14.47
CA PRO A 34 2.39 5.88 -15.16
C PRO A 34 0.90 5.51 -15.16
N LYS A 35 0.07 6.02 -14.23
CA LYS A 35 -1.37 5.78 -14.10
C LYS A 35 -1.75 4.32 -14.41
N ARG A 36 -2.12 4.04 -15.66
CA ARG A 36 -2.54 2.72 -16.16
C ARG A 36 -1.43 1.70 -16.33
N LEU A 37 -0.17 2.13 -16.33
CA LEU A 37 1.03 1.28 -16.48
C LEU A 37 1.65 0.91 -15.13
N ILE A 38 1.03 1.30 -14.02
CA ILE A 38 1.57 1.07 -12.68
C ILE A 38 1.81 -0.42 -12.39
N ASP A 39 0.98 -1.28 -12.96
CA ASP A 39 1.10 -2.74 -12.94
C ASP A 39 2.42 -3.22 -13.54
N VAL A 40 2.84 -2.66 -14.67
CA VAL A 40 4.13 -2.97 -15.32
C VAL A 40 5.32 -2.58 -14.42
N TYR A 41 5.21 -1.47 -13.69
CA TYR A 41 6.26 -1.04 -12.76
C TYR A 41 6.29 -1.88 -11.48
N LEU A 42 5.14 -2.44 -11.07
CA LEU A 42 5.03 -3.28 -9.88
C LEU A 42 5.45 -4.73 -10.14
N GLU A 43 5.45 -5.19 -11.40
CA GLU A 43 5.77 -6.58 -11.75
C GLU A 43 7.10 -7.08 -11.16
N PRO A 44 8.24 -6.37 -11.28
CA PRO A 44 9.50 -6.83 -10.67
C PRO A 44 9.44 -6.91 -9.15
N LEU A 45 8.74 -5.97 -8.51
CA LEU A 45 8.55 -5.97 -7.06
C LEU A 45 7.70 -7.17 -6.62
N ILE A 46 6.65 -7.51 -7.38
CA ILE A 46 5.82 -8.68 -7.11
C ILE A 46 6.63 -9.96 -7.24
N GLU A 47 7.49 -10.07 -8.26
CA GLU A 47 8.40 -11.21 -8.43
C GLU A 47 9.35 -11.37 -7.23
N ASP A 48 9.99 -10.29 -6.79
CA ASP A 48 10.87 -10.29 -5.62
C ASP A 48 10.13 -10.70 -4.34
N LEU A 49 8.92 -10.18 -4.13
CA LEU A 49 8.08 -10.54 -2.99
C LEU A 49 7.65 -12.01 -3.02
N LEU A 50 7.34 -12.54 -4.20
CA LEU A 50 7.03 -13.96 -4.39
C LEU A 50 8.26 -14.84 -4.13
N GLN A 51 9.45 -14.41 -4.56
CA GLN A 51 10.70 -15.10 -4.25
C GLN A 51 10.95 -15.12 -2.74
N LEU A 52 10.82 -13.98 -2.07
CA LEU A 52 10.98 -13.84 -0.62
C LEU A 52 9.98 -14.68 0.18
N TRP A 53 8.76 -14.85 -0.32
CA TRP A 53 7.72 -15.63 0.36
C TRP A 53 7.85 -17.15 0.13
N ARG A 54 8.13 -17.58 -1.11
CA ARG A 54 8.09 -19.00 -1.50
C ARG A 54 9.42 -19.72 -1.28
N VAL A 55 10.53 -19.04 -1.59
CA VAL A 55 11.88 -19.63 -1.60
C VAL A 55 12.74 -19.03 -0.49
N GLY A 56 12.59 -17.73 -0.26
CA GLY A 56 13.47 -16.95 0.59
C GLY A 56 14.78 -16.61 -0.10
N VAL A 57 15.57 -15.76 0.55
CA VAL A 57 16.89 -15.33 0.07
C VAL A 57 17.96 -15.67 1.10
N ARG A 58 19.16 -16.00 0.64
CA ARG A 58 20.32 -16.15 1.53
C ARG A 58 20.71 -14.78 2.04
N THR A 59 20.77 -14.64 3.36
CA THR A 59 21.24 -13.43 4.02
C THR A 59 22.13 -13.80 5.19
N TYR A 60 23.11 -12.96 5.47
CA TYR A 60 24.00 -13.16 6.60
C TYR A 60 23.35 -12.67 7.88
N ASN A 61 23.25 -13.55 8.88
CA ASN A 61 22.76 -13.22 10.21
C ASN A 61 23.93 -12.90 11.14
N HIS A 62 24.12 -11.61 11.44
CA HIS A 62 25.16 -11.13 12.33
C HIS A 62 25.07 -11.71 13.76
N ALA A 63 23.86 -12.02 14.24
CA ALA A 63 23.69 -12.55 15.59
C ALA A 63 24.22 -13.99 15.73
N THR A 64 24.22 -14.76 14.65
CA THR A 64 24.67 -16.16 14.63
C THR A 64 25.96 -16.35 13.85
N ASP A 65 26.55 -15.27 13.31
CA ASP A 65 27.73 -15.28 12.43
C ASP A 65 27.65 -16.34 11.31
N ASN A 66 26.48 -16.45 10.67
CA ASN A 66 26.20 -17.52 9.71
C ASN A 66 25.19 -17.06 8.63
N GLU A 67 25.23 -17.69 7.46
CA GLU A 67 24.20 -17.51 6.43
C GLU A 67 22.91 -18.24 6.80
N ILE A 68 21.78 -17.55 6.64
CA ILE A 68 20.43 -18.10 6.85
C ILE A 68 19.57 -17.86 5.62
N ILE A 69 18.54 -18.67 5.43
CA ILE A 69 17.46 -18.37 4.49
C ILE A 69 16.46 -17.47 5.19
N MET A 70 16.30 -16.26 4.66
CA MET A 70 15.30 -15.30 5.12
C MET A 70 14.06 -15.35 4.24
N LEU A 71 12.93 -15.64 4.88
CA LEU A 71 11.60 -15.41 4.33
C LEU A 71 11.08 -14.04 4.79
N ALA A 72 10.37 -13.36 3.88
CA ALA A 72 9.71 -12.09 4.16
C ALA A 72 8.33 -12.04 3.47
N VAL A 73 7.41 -11.27 4.05
CA VAL A 73 6.05 -11.04 3.56
C VAL A 73 5.73 -9.57 3.63
N LEU A 74 5.11 -9.05 2.57
CA LEU A 74 4.47 -7.74 2.59
C LEU A 74 3.11 -7.86 3.27
N MET A 75 2.91 -7.15 4.39
CA MET A 75 1.63 -7.16 5.10
C MET A 75 0.67 -6.08 4.60
N TRP A 76 1.15 -4.84 4.43
CA TRP A 76 0.34 -3.72 3.95
C TRP A 76 1.20 -2.71 3.19
N ILE A 77 0.57 -2.03 2.22
CA ILE A 77 1.14 -0.87 1.53
C ILE A 77 0.38 0.36 2.03
N VAL A 78 1.10 1.35 2.54
CA VAL A 78 0.51 2.65 2.89
C VAL A 78 0.50 3.50 1.62
N ASN A 79 -0.69 3.75 1.08
CA ASN A 79 -0.89 4.57 -0.11
C ASN A 79 -1.72 5.81 0.26
N ASP A 80 -1.42 6.95 -0.35
CA ASP A 80 -2.39 8.05 -0.38
C ASP A 80 -3.56 7.70 -1.32
N LEU A 81 -4.62 8.51 -1.31
CA LEU A 81 -5.82 8.24 -2.12
C LEU A 81 -5.51 8.12 -3.62
N LEU A 82 -4.57 8.90 -4.13
CA LEU A 82 -4.22 8.90 -5.56
C LEU A 82 -3.39 7.66 -5.93
N ALA A 83 -2.42 7.28 -5.10
CA ALA A 83 -1.66 6.05 -5.25
C ALA A 83 -2.56 4.82 -5.12
N TYR A 84 -3.53 4.85 -4.20
CA TYR A 84 -4.52 3.80 -4.07
C TYR A 84 -5.37 3.67 -5.32
N GLU A 85 -5.87 4.78 -5.90
CA GLU A 85 -6.61 4.76 -7.18
C GLU A 85 -5.82 4.05 -8.28
N MET A 86 -4.53 4.37 -8.41
CA MET A 86 -3.66 3.78 -9.42
C MET A 86 -3.45 2.29 -9.16
N ALA A 87 -3.09 1.91 -7.93
CA ALA A 87 -2.75 0.54 -7.58
C ALA A 87 -3.97 -0.41 -7.56
N SER A 88 -5.13 0.06 -7.11
CA SER A 88 -6.36 -0.74 -7.00
C SER A 88 -7.19 -0.76 -8.28
N GLY A 89 -7.01 0.24 -9.15
CA GLY A 89 -7.91 0.50 -10.28
C GLY A 89 -9.27 1.07 -9.85
N CYS A 90 -9.49 1.37 -8.56
CA CYS A 90 -10.71 1.99 -8.06
C CYS A 90 -10.70 3.49 -8.35
N SER A 91 -11.69 3.96 -9.12
CA SER A 91 -11.79 5.39 -9.45
C SER A 91 -12.16 6.22 -8.21
N THR A 92 -11.35 7.21 -7.86
CA THR A 92 -11.65 8.16 -6.76
C THR A 92 -12.44 9.40 -7.23
N ALA A 93 -12.63 9.53 -8.54
CA ALA A 93 -13.24 10.70 -9.18
C ALA A 93 -14.78 10.68 -9.23
N ARG A 94 -15.44 9.68 -8.64
CA ARG A 94 -16.91 9.51 -8.63
C ARG A 94 -17.39 9.15 -7.24
N VAL A 95 -18.69 9.27 -6.96
CA VAL A 95 -19.37 8.90 -5.69
C VAL A 95 -18.94 7.54 -5.10
N MET A 96 -18.34 6.65 -5.89
CA MET A 96 -17.73 5.36 -5.51
C MET A 96 -16.27 5.44 -5.02
N GLY A 97 -15.74 6.62 -4.72
CA GLY A 97 -14.32 6.81 -4.41
C GLY A 97 -13.88 6.40 -3.00
N CYS A 98 -14.78 5.90 -2.15
CA CYS A 98 -14.41 5.39 -0.84
C CYS A 98 -13.87 3.96 -0.96
N PRO A 99 -12.59 3.69 -0.63
CA PRO A 99 -12.02 2.34 -0.74
C PRO A 99 -12.61 1.34 0.27
N VAL A 100 -13.29 1.84 1.31
CA VAL A 100 -13.91 1.02 2.35
C VAL A 100 -15.37 0.73 2.01
N CYS A 101 -16.11 1.75 1.61
CA CYS A 101 -17.55 1.66 1.38
C CYS A 101 -17.92 1.34 -0.08
N MET A 102 -17.02 1.56 -1.04
CA MET A 102 -17.23 1.32 -2.46
C MET A 102 -18.51 1.98 -2.99
N ASP A 103 -19.57 1.21 -3.26
CA ASP A 103 -20.87 1.72 -3.73
C ASP A 103 -21.79 2.11 -2.58
N ASP A 104 -21.53 1.60 -1.38
CA ASP A 104 -22.31 1.80 -0.16
C ASP A 104 -21.85 3.05 0.60
N THR A 105 -21.75 4.19 -0.11
CA THR A 105 -21.31 5.48 0.46
C THR A 105 -22.41 6.52 0.29
N ARG A 106 -22.52 7.42 1.27
CA ARG A 106 -23.40 8.59 1.20
C ARG A 106 -22.71 9.81 0.57
N ALA A 107 -21.65 9.60 -0.21
CA ALA A 107 -20.89 10.67 -0.84
C ALA A 107 -21.78 11.52 -1.75
N PHE A 108 -21.50 12.83 -1.77
CA PHE A 108 -22.32 13.81 -2.47
C PHE A 108 -21.45 14.84 -3.19
N HIS A 109 -22.01 15.47 -4.21
CA HIS A 109 -21.34 16.56 -4.90
C HIS A 109 -21.51 17.88 -4.15
N LEU A 110 -20.40 18.61 -3.95
CA LEU A 110 -20.45 19.98 -3.44
C LEU A 110 -21.12 20.90 -4.47
N GLN A 111 -22.14 21.64 -4.04
CA GLN A 111 -22.99 22.46 -4.91
C GLN A 111 -22.19 23.49 -5.74
N HIS A 112 -21.13 24.06 -5.16
CA HIS A 112 -20.33 25.11 -5.81
C HIS A 112 -18.97 24.62 -6.33
N GLY A 113 -18.56 23.40 -5.96
CA GLY A 113 -17.23 22.87 -6.26
C GLY A 113 -17.20 21.80 -7.35
N ARG A 114 -18.33 21.18 -7.70
CA ARG A 114 -18.45 19.96 -8.55
C ARG A 114 -17.64 18.74 -8.08
N ASN A 115 -16.75 18.91 -7.10
CA ASN A 115 -16.02 17.85 -6.43
C ASN A 115 -16.96 16.98 -5.57
N VAL A 116 -16.62 15.70 -5.48
CA VAL A 116 -17.29 14.75 -4.58
C VAL A 116 -16.71 14.91 -3.17
N CYS A 117 -17.58 14.97 -2.17
CA CYS A 117 -17.22 14.95 -0.76
C CYS A 117 -17.48 13.56 -0.18
N TYR A 118 -16.50 13.02 0.55
CA TYR A 118 -16.58 11.73 1.26
C TYR A 118 -16.55 11.89 2.78
N PHE A 119 -16.55 13.13 3.29
CA PHE A 119 -16.46 13.40 4.72
C PHE A 119 -17.71 12.89 5.44
N ASP A 120 -17.53 12.03 6.44
CA ASP A 120 -18.60 11.43 7.26
C ASP A 120 -19.68 10.67 6.43
N CYS A 121 -19.28 10.16 5.27
CA CYS A 121 -20.16 9.46 4.33
C CYS A 121 -20.09 7.94 4.46
N HIS A 122 -19.37 7.42 5.46
CA HIS A 122 -19.37 6.01 5.80
C HIS A 122 -20.76 5.62 6.37
N ILE A 123 -21.18 4.39 6.07
CA ILE A 123 -22.39 3.79 6.62
C ILE A 123 -22.05 3.10 7.94
#